data_AF-A0A397SUD6-F1
#
_entry.id   AF-A0A397SUD6-F1
#
_cell.length_a   1.000
_cell.length_b   1.000
_cell.length_c   1.000
_cell.angle_alpha   90.00
_cell.angle_beta   90.00
_cell.angle_gamma   90.00
#
_symmetry.space_group_name_H-M   'P 1'
#
loop_
_entity.id
_entity.type
_entity.pdbx_description
1 polymer ?
#
loop_
_entity_poly.entity_id
_entity_poly.type
_entity_poly.pdbx_seq_one_letter_code
_entity_poly.pdbx_strand_id
1 'polypeptide(L)'
;MGRNVEFKVRQYVYQTSFENDSLFELQKYCTDLISKEPDKIFKVLNFSLIPEKLLSLLQNNNLQMSVIQVWEYVLKWGLAQNPELPPDPTSFSKDDYDALKNTLQHFIPLIRFDNLTSKEFSDK
;
A
#
# COMPACT_ATOMS: atom_id res chain seq x y z
N MET A 1 24.60 -2.63 -3.27
CA MET A 1 23.91 -3.51 -4.23
C MET A 1 23.10 -4.64 -3.57
N GLY A 2 23.64 -5.39 -2.59
CA GLY A 2 23.01 -6.63 -2.07
C GLY A 2 21.62 -6.52 -1.43
N ARG A 3 21.34 -5.47 -0.63
CA ARG A 3 20.02 -5.28 0.02
C ARG A 3 18.86 -5.19 -0.97
N ASN A 4 19.08 -4.60 -2.14
CA ASN A 4 18.01 -4.33 -3.12
C ASN A 4 17.55 -5.59 -3.88
N VAL A 5 18.44 -6.59 -4.01
CA VAL A 5 18.11 -7.89 -4.64
C VAL A 5 17.29 -8.75 -3.67
N GLU A 6 17.66 -8.75 -2.39
CA GLU A 6 16.95 -9.50 -1.36
C GLU A 6 15.50 -9.02 -1.19
N PHE A 7 15.26 -7.70 -1.24
CA PHE A 7 13.90 -7.15 -1.18
C PHE A 7 13.06 -7.49 -2.40
N LYS A 8 13.65 -7.48 -3.61
CA LYS A 8 12.95 -7.91 -4.84
C LYS A 8 12.57 -9.39 -4.79
N VAL A 9 13.46 -10.25 -4.31
CA VAL A 9 13.17 -11.69 -4.14
C VAL A 9 12.03 -11.88 -3.13
N ARG A 10 12.05 -11.17 -2.01
CA ARG A 10 10.96 -11.21 -1.02
C ARG A 10 9.63 -10.74 -1.61
N GLN A 11 9.62 -9.69 -2.44
CA GLN A 11 8.42 -9.22 -3.13
C GLN A 11 7.87 -10.27 -4.10
N TYR A 12 8.72 -10.91 -4.92
CA TYR A 12 8.29 -11.96 -5.85
C TYR A 12 7.75 -13.19 -5.12
N VAL A 13 8.46 -13.68 -4.09
CA VAL A 13 8.01 -14.81 -3.26
C VAL A 13 6.66 -14.50 -2.61
N TYR A 14 6.49 -13.27 -2.12
CA TYR A 14 5.23 -12.80 -1.55
C TYR A 14 4.11 -12.80 -2.60
N GLN A 15 4.33 -12.17 -3.75
CA GLN A 15 3.33 -12.06 -4.81
C GLN A 15 2.87 -13.45 -5.28
N THR A 16 3.81 -14.34 -5.59
CA THR A 16 3.51 -15.73 -6.00
C THR A 16 2.77 -16.50 -4.91
N SER A 17 3.05 -16.23 -3.62
CA SER A 17 2.32 -16.88 -2.52
C SER A 17 0.85 -16.47 -2.47
N PHE A 18 0.51 -15.22 -2.80
CA PHE A 18 -0.85 -14.69 -2.74
C PHE A 18 -1.70 -15.00 -3.98
N GLU A 19 -1.06 -15.36 -5.10
CA GLU A 19 -1.68 -15.87 -6.33
C GLU A 19 -2.11 -17.35 -6.21
N ASN A 20 -1.62 -18.08 -5.20
CA ASN A 20 -1.96 -19.49 -4.97
C ASN A 20 -2.44 -19.72 -3.54
N ASP A 21 -3.73 -20.02 -3.38
CA ASP A 21 -4.36 -20.26 -2.08
C ASP A 21 -3.82 -21.51 -1.35
N SER A 22 -3.07 -22.37 -2.05
CA SER A 22 -2.38 -23.54 -1.45
C SER A 22 -1.12 -23.16 -0.65
N LEU A 23 -0.65 -21.91 -0.73
CA LEU A 23 0.59 -21.44 -0.09
C LEU A 23 0.32 -20.67 1.22
N PHE A 24 -0.71 -21.07 1.97
CA PHE A 24 -1.15 -20.37 3.18
C PHE A 24 -0.04 -20.15 4.23
N GLU A 25 0.82 -21.13 4.46
CA GLU A 25 1.93 -21.03 5.42
C GLU A 25 2.95 -19.95 5.02
N LEU A 26 3.22 -19.85 3.71
CA LEU A 26 4.08 -18.81 3.15
C LEU A 26 3.40 -17.45 3.23
N GLN A 27 2.10 -17.36 2.87
CA GLN A 27 1.32 -16.12 3.01
C GLN A 27 1.33 -15.61 4.46
N LYS A 28 1.18 -16.51 5.44
CA LYS A 28 1.25 -16.19 6.87
C LYS A 28 2.63 -15.70 7.27
N TYR A 29 3.70 -16.42 6.93
CA TYR A 29 5.07 -16.00 7.21
C TYR A 29 5.38 -14.61 6.65
N CYS A 30 4.96 -14.39 5.41
CA CYS A 30 5.09 -13.13 4.70
C CYS A 30 4.30 -12.00 5.37
N THR A 31 3.06 -12.27 5.80
CA THR A 31 2.22 -11.31 6.54
C THR A 31 2.82 -10.96 7.90
N ASP A 32 3.36 -11.95 8.63
CA ASP A 32 4.02 -11.75 9.92
C ASP A 32 5.28 -10.90 9.77
N LEU A 33 6.04 -11.08 8.68
CA LEU A 33 7.20 -10.26 8.36
C LEU A 33 6.80 -8.80 8.09
N ILE A 34 5.75 -8.57 7.28
CA ILE A 34 5.22 -7.23 7.01
C ILE A 34 4.72 -6.57 8.29
N SER A 35 4.06 -7.33 9.15
CA SER A 35 3.47 -6.76 10.37
C SER A 35 4.50 -6.27 11.38
N LYS A 36 5.72 -6.83 11.37
CA LYS A 36 6.80 -6.42 12.27
C LYS A 36 7.44 -5.09 11.88
N GLU A 37 7.64 -4.84 10.59
CA GLU A 37 8.33 -3.64 10.09
C GLU A 37 7.67 -3.06 8.84
N PRO A 38 6.36 -2.72 8.88
CA PRO A 38 5.59 -2.42 7.68
C PRO A 38 6.14 -1.21 6.92
N ASP A 39 6.49 -0.12 7.62
CA ASP A 39 7.03 1.08 7.01
C ASP A 39 8.32 0.82 6.21
N LYS A 40 9.21 -0.04 6.71
CA LYS A 40 10.46 -0.39 6.00
C LYS A 40 10.18 -1.17 4.72
N ILE A 41 9.16 -2.03 4.75
CA ILE A 41 8.78 -2.83 3.59
C ILE A 41 8.07 -1.96 2.55
N PHE A 42 7.05 -1.20 2.94
CA PHE A 42 6.32 -0.34 2.00
C PHE A 42 7.19 0.76 1.37
N LYS A 43 8.26 1.20 2.03
CA LYS A 43 9.26 2.12 1.43
C LYS A 43 10.04 1.55 0.26
N VAL A 44 10.25 0.23 0.21
CA VAL A 44 11.08 -0.41 -0.82
C VAL A 44 10.25 -1.16 -1.87
N LEU A 45 8.95 -1.30 -1.67
CA LEU A 45 8.06 -1.96 -2.61
C LEU A 45 7.84 -1.12 -3.86
N ASN A 46 7.78 -1.80 -5.01
CA ASN A 46 7.27 -1.20 -6.23
C ASN A 46 5.74 -1.27 -6.26
N PHE A 47 5.07 -0.15 -6.00
CA PHE A 47 3.62 -0.02 -5.93
C PHE A 47 2.86 -0.44 -7.21
N SER A 48 3.49 -0.36 -8.38
CA SER A 48 2.89 -0.83 -9.64
C SER A 48 2.70 -2.35 -9.68
N LEU A 49 3.46 -3.09 -8.89
CA LEU A 49 3.45 -4.56 -8.84
C LEU A 49 2.74 -5.10 -7.59
N ILE A 50 2.14 -4.24 -6.77
CA ILE A 50 1.45 -4.67 -5.55
C ILE A 50 0.01 -5.06 -5.91
N PRO A 51 -0.40 -6.33 -5.67
CA PRO A 51 -1.80 -6.72 -5.81
C PRO A 51 -2.67 -6.07 -4.73
N GLU A 52 -3.94 -5.81 -5.04
CA GLU A 52 -4.93 -5.28 -4.09
C GLU A 52 -5.04 -6.11 -2.80
N LYS A 53 -4.95 -7.44 -2.89
CA LYS A 53 -4.94 -8.37 -1.73
C LYS A 53 -3.76 -8.16 -0.79
N LEU A 54 -2.65 -7.58 -1.26
CA LEU A 54 -1.52 -7.21 -0.40
C LEU A 54 -1.79 -5.84 0.25
N LEU A 55 -2.36 -4.91 -0.51
CA LEU A 55 -2.73 -3.60 0.04
C LEU A 55 -3.77 -3.72 1.17
N SER A 56 -4.64 -4.73 1.13
CA SER A 56 -5.58 -4.99 2.23
C SER A 56 -4.90 -5.36 3.56
N LEU A 57 -3.62 -5.76 3.57
CA LEU A 57 -2.88 -5.90 4.82
C LEU A 57 -2.75 -4.58 5.57
N LEU A 58 -2.73 -3.43 4.88
CA LEU A 58 -2.70 -2.10 5.50
C LEU A 58 -3.90 -1.83 6.42
N GLN A 59 -4.95 -2.64 6.28
CA GLN A 59 -6.19 -2.57 7.06
C GLN A 59 -6.08 -3.36 8.37
N ASN A 60 -5.01 -4.15 8.55
CA ASN A 60 -4.80 -4.91 9.77
C ASN A 60 -4.40 -3.96 10.91
N ASN A 61 -5.25 -3.89 11.94
CA ASN A 61 -5.07 -3.06 13.12
C ASN A 61 -3.78 -3.35 13.91
N ASN A 62 -3.08 -4.46 13.62
CA ASN A 62 -1.82 -4.82 14.26
C ASN A 62 -0.59 -4.18 13.61
N LEU A 63 -0.75 -3.44 12.51
CA LEU A 63 0.35 -2.72 11.89
C LEU A 63 0.75 -1.50 12.72
N GLN A 64 2.03 -1.42 13.09
CA GLN A 64 2.63 -0.28 13.78
C GLN A 64 2.87 0.89 12.80
N MET A 65 1.80 1.48 12.25
CA MET A 65 1.85 2.66 11.36
C MET A 65 0.73 3.64 11.68
N SER A 66 0.98 4.94 11.44
CA SER A 66 -0.06 5.96 11.55
C SER A 66 -1.09 5.88 10.43
N VAL A 67 -2.26 6.46 10.69
CA VAL A 67 -3.32 6.62 9.68
C VAL A 67 -2.81 7.38 8.45
N ILE A 68 -2.02 8.44 8.66
CA ILE A 68 -1.39 9.21 7.57
C ILE A 68 -0.46 8.33 6.73
N GLN A 69 0.39 7.51 7.35
CA GLN A 69 1.29 6.61 6.63
C GLN A 69 0.52 5.59 5.78
N VAL A 70 -0.53 5.00 6.35
CA VAL A 70 -1.41 4.09 5.61
C VAL A 70 -2.03 4.80 4.40
N TRP A 71 -2.57 6.02 4.60
CA TRP A 71 -3.15 6.81 3.52
C TRP A 71 -2.14 7.14 2.41
N GLU A 72 -0.91 7.51 2.78
CA GLU A 72 0.15 7.75 1.79
C GLU A 72 0.47 6.54 0.94
N TYR A 73 0.52 5.35 1.54
CA TYR A 73 0.81 4.12 0.81
C TYR A 73 -0.34 3.70 -0.10
N VAL A 74 -1.58 3.87 0.36
CA VAL A 74 -2.77 3.65 -0.47
C VAL A 74 -2.80 4.64 -1.64
N LEU A 75 -2.47 5.92 -1.41
CA LEU A 75 -2.42 6.93 -2.47
C LEU A 75 -1.29 6.65 -3.48
N LYS A 76 -0.09 6.30 -3.02
CA LYS A 76 1.04 5.88 -3.89
C LYS A 76 0.68 4.66 -4.73
N TRP A 77 -0.03 3.70 -4.12
CA TRP A 77 -0.56 2.55 -4.85
C TRP A 77 -1.55 2.98 -5.93
N GLY A 78 -2.56 3.78 -5.59
CA GLY A 78 -3.57 4.26 -6.55
C GLY A 78 -2.97 5.01 -7.73
N LEU A 79 -2.00 5.90 -7.49
CA LEU A 79 -1.28 6.59 -8.55
C LEU A 79 -0.48 5.63 -9.44
N ALA A 80 0.19 4.64 -8.84
CA ALA A 80 0.96 3.64 -9.61
C ALA A 80 0.07 2.73 -10.48
N GLN A 81 -1.20 2.55 -10.11
CA GLN A 81 -2.18 1.81 -10.91
C GLN A 81 -2.80 2.64 -12.04
N ASN A 82 -2.62 3.97 -12.03
CA ASN A 82 -3.15 4.88 -13.04
C ASN A 82 -1.99 5.66 -13.71
N PRO A 83 -1.15 4.99 -14.52
CA PRO A 83 0.05 5.60 -15.10
C PRO A 83 -0.23 6.71 -16.11
N GLU A 84 -1.48 6.83 -16.59
CA GLU A 84 -1.91 7.88 -17.51
C GLU A 84 -2.21 9.22 -16.79
N LEU A 85 -2.32 9.20 -15.45
CA LEU A 85 -2.55 10.43 -14.69
C LEU A 85 -1.36 11.38 -14.80
N PRO A 86 -1.60 12.70 -14.79
CA PRO A 86 -0.53 13.67 -14.68
C PRO A 86 0.36 13.42 -13.45
N PRO A 87 1.66 13.71 -13.51
CA PRO A 87 2.55 13.55 -12.36
C PRO A 87 2.27 14.57 -11.25
N ASP A 88 1.69 15.72 -11.59
CA ASP A 88 1.34 16.79 -10.65
C ASP A 88 -0.17 16.76 -10.33
N PRO A 89 -0.58 16.45 -9.09
CA PRO A 89 -1.98 16.45 -8.68
C PRO A 89 -2.70 17.79 -8.87
N THR A 90 -1.98 18.91 -8.89
CA THR A 90 -2.59 20.23 -9.12
C THR A 90 -3.09 20.41 -10.56
N SER A 91 -2.62 19.57 -11.48
CA SER A 91 -3.04 19.55 -12.89
C SER A 91 -4.19 18.58 -13.19
N PHE A 92 -4.71 17.88 -12.19
CA PHE A 92 -5.78 16.90 -12.38
C PHE A 92 -7.06 17.58 -12.87
N SER A 93 -7.58 17.07 -13.97
CA SER A 93 -8.95 17.32 -14.40
C SER A 93 -9.94 16.58 -13.48
N LYS A 94 -11.23 16.85 -13.66
CA LYS A 94 -12.28 16.12 -12.94
C LYS A 94 -12.22 14.61 -13.24
N ASP A 95 -11.97 14.24 -14.49
CA ASP A 95 -11.92 12.84 -14.92
C ASP A 95 -10.71 12.12 -14.31
N ASP A 96 -9.57 12.81 -14.14
CA ASP A 96 -8.38 12.30 -13.45
C ASP A 96 -8.68 11.99 -11.97
N TYR A 97 -9.39 12.90 -11.29
CA TYR A 97 -9.85 12.67 -9.91
C TYR A 97 -10.83 11.49 -9.83
N ASP A 98 -11.76 11.39 -10.77
CA ASP A 98 -12.74 10.30 -10.81
C ASP A 98 -12.06 8.95 -11.08
N ALA A 99 -11.05 8.90 -11.97
CA ALA A 99 -10.24 7.71 -12.21
C ALA A 99 -9.51 7.25 -10.94
N LEU A 100 -8.77 8.16 -10.28
CA LEU A 100 -8.07 7.83 -9.03
C LEU A 100 -9.05 7.43 -7.92
N LYS A 101 -10.18 8.12 -7.78
CA LYS A 101 -11.24 7.78 -6.83
C LYS A 101 -11.78 6.38 -7.07
N ASN A 102 -12.05 6.01 -8.32
CA ASN A 102 -12.57 4.69 -8.68
C ASN A 102 -11.59 3.56 -8.31
N THR A 103 -10.28 3.80 -8.43
CA THR A 103 -9.24 2.88 -7.97
C THR A 103 -9.21 2.78 -6.44
N LEU A 104 -9.36 3.89 -5.73
CA LEU A 104 -9.20 3.95 -4.28
C LEU A 104 -10.49 3.64 -3.49
N GLN A 105 -11.65 3.63 -4.13
CA GLN A 105 -12.96 3.63 -3.46
C GLN A 105 -13.13 2.51 -2.44
N HIS A 106 -12.59 1.32 -2.70
CA HIS A 106 -12.71 0.17 -1.80
C HIS A 106 -11.79 0.29 -0.58
N PHE A 107 -10.71 1.07 -0.66
CA PHE A 107 -9.76 1.27 0.44
C PHE A 107 -10.13 2.40 1.38
N ILE A 108 -10.77 3.46 0.87
CA ILE A 108 -11.20 4.62 1.68
C ILE A 108 -11.97 4.20 2.95
N PRO A 109 -13.03 3.35 2.89
CA PRO A 109 -13.77 2.96 4.09
C PRO A 109 -12.97 2.08 5.06
N LEU A 110 -11.81 1.57 4.64
CA LEU A 110 -10.96 0.67 5.43
C LEU A 110 -9.87 1.44 6.17
N ILE A 111 -9.71 2.74 5.89
CA ILE A 111 -8.81 3.64 6.59
C ILE A 111 -9.59 4.33 7.71
N ARG A 112 -9.12 4.15 8.95
CA ARG A 112 -9.73 4.73 10.15
C ARG A 112 -9.32 6.19 10.32
N PHE A 113 -9.80 7.07 9.44
CA PHE A 113 -9.56 8.51 9.53
C PHE A 113 -10.02 9.12 10.86
N ASP A 114 -10.97 8.48 11.55
CA ASP A 114 -11.41 8.88 12.91
C ASP A 114 -10.30 8.75 13.97
N ASN A 115 -9.28 7.92 13.72
CA ASN A 115 -8.12 7.77 14.62
C ASN A 115 -7.00 8.78 14.32
N LEU A 116 -7.20 9.66 13.35
CA LEU A 116 -6.21 10.64 12.94
C LEU A 116 -6.11 11.72 14.02
N THR A 117 -4.91 11.86 14.59
CA THR A 117 -4.68 12.82 15.66
C THR A 117 -4.58 14.24 15.10
N SER A 118 -4.89 15.26 15.91
CA SER A 118 -4.75 16.66 15.49
C SER A 118 -3.32 17.00 15.05
N LYS A 119 -2.32 16.38 15.67
CA LYS A 119 -0.92 16.51 15.26
C LYS A 119 -0.69 16.00 13.84
N GLU A 120 -1.17 14.80 13.55
CA GLU A 120 -1.06 14.19 12.21
C GLU A 120 -1.82 14.97 11.15
N PHE A 121 -2.93 15.63 11.51
CA PHE A 121 -3.67 16.50 10.61
C PHE A 121 -2.91 17.79 10.29
N SER A 122 -2.24 18.39 11.28
CA SER A 122 -1.58 19.69 11.14
C SER A 122 -0.16 19.62 10.58
N ASP A 123 0.51 18.47 10.64
CA ASP A 123 1.87 18.27 10.13
C ASP A 123 1.95 18.14 8.58
N LYS A 124 0.82 18.28 7.87
CA LYS A 124 0.70 18.18 6.40
C LYS A 124 -0.17 19.28 5.81
#